data_AF-A0AAU6I1V3-F1
#
_entry.id   AF-A0AAU6I1V3-F1
#
_cell.length_a   1.000
_cell.length_b   1.000
_cell.length_c   1.000
_cell.angle_alpha   90.00
_cell.angle_beta   90.00
_cell.angle_gamma   90.00
#
_symmetry.space_group_name_H-M   'P 1'
#
loop_
_entity.id
_entity.type
_entity.pdbx_description
1 polymer ?
#
loop_
_entity_poly.entity_id
_entity_poly.type
_entity_poly.pdbx_seq_one_letter_code
_entity_poly.pdbx_strand_id
1 'polypeptide(L)'
;MRPTSMGRLAALASTALLLAGVVSAGSAQAQSAAQARYPGGLVTYSIEFSNPQEKDNNDLPEPYGRVVVKDDGLRETTLWEHPDLDINTPTVPRYPEAGFTHRFADHFISEVCAYVGEDDTGINADDVLAQGCEPFHGPGAYTIPGPDGSVTVTVYHVG
;
A
#
# COMPACT_ATOMS: atom_id res chain seq x y z
N MET A 1 -29.91 38.14 65.31
CA MET A 1 -28.64 37.38 65.43
C MET A 1 -27.56 38.07 64.62
N ARG A 2 -26.34 38.12 65.15
CA ARG A 2 -25.16 38.92 64.74
C ARG A 2 -24.69 38.64 63.29
N PRO A 3 -24.06 39.62 62.61
CA PRO A 3 -22.96 39.36 61.69
C PRO A 3 -21.62 39.64 62.40
N THR A 4 -20.68 38.69 62.33
CA THR A 4 -19.30 38.88 62.80
C THR A 4 -18.30 38.20 61.86
N SER A 5 -17.12 38.82 61.79
CA SER A 5 -15.87 38.46 61.09
C SER A 5 -15.79 38.97 59.65
N MET A 6 -15.09 40.06 59.30
CA MET A 6 -13.66 40.40 59.44
C MET A 6 -12.68 39.34 58.88
N GLY A 7 -11.86 39.77 57.93
CA GLY A 7 -10.68 39.05 57.44
C GLY A 7 -10.08 39.66 56.17
N ARG A 8 -9.26 40.72 56.32
CA ARG A 8 -8.39 41.32 55.29
C ARG A 8 -7.26 40.35 54.90
N LEU A 9 -6.76 40.42 53.66
CA LEU A 9 -5.34 40.24 53.24
C LEU A 9 -5.26 40.73 51.77
N ALA A 10 -4.81 41.97 51.49
CA ALA A 10 -3.42 42.37 51.25
C ALA A 10 -2.85 41.84 49.92
N ALA A 11 -2.79 42.73 48.93
CA ALA A 11 -2.06 42.61 47.69
C ALA A 11 -0.55 42.51 47.95
N LEU A 12 0.20 41.81 47.10
CA LEU A 12 1.56 42.18 46.72
C LEU A 12 1.90 41.58 45.34
N ALA A 13 2.66 42.37 44.59
CA ALA A 13 2.92 42.30 43.17
C ALA A 13 4.22 41.55 42.83
N SER A 14 4.48 41.50 41.51
CA SER A 14 5.75 41.21 40.82
C SER A 14 5.87 39.74 40.39
N THR A 15 6.13 39.42 39.12
CA THR A 15 7.18 40.00 38.28
C THR A 15 6.80 39.93 36.80
N ALA A 16 7.13 41.00 36.07
CA ALA A 16 7.13 41.03 34.62
C ALA A 16 8.19 40.06 34.08
N LEU A 17 7.85 39.28 33.05
CA LEU A 17 8.82 38.63 32.18
C LEU A 17 8.74 39.30 30.81
N LEU A 18 9.71 40.18 30.53
CA LEU A 18 9.92 40.81 29.23
C LEU A 18 10.60 39.81 28.29
N LEU A 19 9.91 39.54 27.19
CA LEU A 19 10.33 39.38 25.80
C LEU A 19 11.61 38.61 25.39
N ALA A 20 11.37 37.88 24.29
CA ALA A 20 12.20 37.71 23.10
C ALA A 20 13.04 36.43 23.00
N GLY A 21 12.49 35.51 22.19
CA GLY A 21 13.17 34.37 21.60
C GLY A 21 12.27 33.74 20.55
N VAL A 22 11.98 34.48 19.48
CA VAL A 22 11.31 33.95 18.28
C VAL A 22 12.34 33.16 17.49
N VAL A 23 12.13 31.85 17.31
CA VAL A 23 12.31 31.17 16.03
C VAL A 23 11.35 30.00 15.97
N SER A 24 10.54 30.00 14.92
CA SER A 24 9.57 28.97 14.57
C SER A 24 10.17 27.56 14.67
N ALA A 25 9.79 26.81 15.70
CA ALA A 25 9.66 25.37 15.53
C ALA A 25 8.37 25.18 14.74
N GLY A 26 8.52 25.21 13.41
CA GLY A 26 7.43 24.99 12.48
C GLY A 26 6.68 23.74 12.89
N SER A 27 5.41 23.91 13.19
CA SER A 27 4.43 22.85 13.02
C SER A 27 4.58 22.36 11.59
N ALA A 28 5.37 21.30 11.40
CA ALA A 28 5.25 20.43 10.25
C ALA A 28 3.91 19.70 10.40
N GLN A 29 2.82 20.45 10.20
CA GLN A 29 1.67 19.86 9.55
C GLN A 29 2.24 19.36 8.24
N ALA A 30 2.51 18.04 8.18
CA ALA A 30 2.58 17.36 6.91
C ALA A 30 1.26 17.70 6.22
N GLN A 31 1.30 18.71 5.34
CA GLN A 31 0.24 18.91 4.38
C GLN A 31 0.18 17.59 3.64
N SER A 32 -0.88 16.83 3.88
CA SER A 32 -1.24 15.70 3.05
C SER A 32 -1.20 16.24 1.63
N ALA A 33 -0.17 15.86 0.88
CA ALA A 33 -0.18 16.07 -0.55
C ALA A 33 -1.44 15.36 -0.99
N ALA A 34 -2.42 16.12 -1.48
CA ALA A 34 -3.65 15.54 -1.98
C ALA A 34 -3.24 14.49 -3.01
N GLN A 35 -3.34 13.21 -2.65
CA GLN A 35 -3.07 12.12 -3.57
C GLN A 35 -3.97 12.37 -4.77
N ALA A 36 -3.37 12.45 -5.96
CA ALA A 36 -4.12 12.57 -7.19
C ALA A 36 -5.14 11.43 -7.20
N ARG A 37 -6.43 11.77 -7.14
CA ARG A 37 -7.51 10.78 -7.17
C ARG A 37 -7.70 10.35 -8.62
N TYR A 38 -7.25 9.14 -8.94
CA TYR A 38 -7.43 8.58 -10.27
C TYR A 38 -8.83 8.00 -10.40
N PRO A 39 -9.69 8.51 -11.31
CA PRO A 39 -11.13 8.23 -11.33
C PRO A 39 -11.55 6.79 -11.67
N GLY A 40 -10.61 5.85 -11.80
CA GLY A 40 -10.86 4.53 -12.37
C GLY A 40 -11.02 4.62 -13.89
N GLY A 41 -11.48 3.53 -14.51
CA GLY A 41 -11.60 3.37 -15.96
C GLY A 41 -10.99 2.07 -16.46
N LEU A 42 -10.65 2.00 -17.74
CA LEU A 42 -9.97 0.83 -18.31
C LEU A 42 -8.49 0.87 -17.90
N VAL A 43 -8.13 0.03 -16.93
CA VAL A 43 -6.76 -0.17 -16.48
C VAL A 43 -6.05 -1.09 -17.47
N THR A 44 -4.97 -0.60 -18.08
CA THR A 44 -4.12 -1.39 -18.99
C THR A 44 -2.84 -1.78 -18.25
N TYR A 45 -2.52 -3.06 -18.14
CA TYR A 45 -1.45 -3.51 -17.26
C TYR A 45 -0.78 -4.83 -17.68
N SER A 46 0.37 -5.09 -17.08
CA SER A 46 1.01 -6.40 -16.98
C SER A 46 1.55 -6.63 -15.57
N ILE A 47 1.84 -7.88 -15.22
CA ILE A 47 2.32 -8.32 -13.91
C ILE A 47 3.53 -9.22 -14.14
N GLU A 48 4.58 -9.02 -13.37
CA GLU A 48 5.77 -9.87 -13.31
C GLU A 48 5.89 -10.44 -11.89
N PHE A 49 6.15 -11.74 -11.81
CA PHE A 49 6.33 -12.48 -10.56
C PHE A 49 7.80 -12.87 -10.45
N SER A 50 8.41 -12.58 -9.31
CA SER A 50 9.83 -12.86 -9.07
C SER A 50 10.00 -13.65 -7.80
N ASN A 51 10.47 -14.89 -7.91
CA ASN A 51 11.01 -15.69 -6.81
C ASN A 51 12.52 -15.92 -7.03
N PRO A 52 13.43 -15.17 -6.36
CA PRO A 52 14.87 -15.41 -6.46
C PRO A 52 15.33 -16.68 -5.74
N GLN A 53 14.48 -17.27 -4.91
CA GLN A 53 14.78 -18.47 -4.13
C GLN A 53 14.30 -19.76 -4.81
N GLU A 54 13.60 -19.62 -5.93
CA GLU A 54 13.06 -20.70 -6.76
C GLU A 54 14.13 -21.75 -7.07
N LYS A 55 13.79 -23.01 -6.84
CA LYS A 55 14.73 -24.15 -6.89
C LYS A 55 14.10 -25.41 -7.45
N ASP A 56 12.90 -25.29 -8.02
CA ASP A 56 12.20 -26.41 -8.63
C ASP A 56 12.88 -26.86 -9.95
N ASN A 57 12.15 -27.56 -10.82
CA ASN A 57 12.69 -28.11 -12.06
C ASN A 57 12.97 -27.07 -13.17
N ASN A 58 12.43 -25.85 -13.08
CA ASN A 58 12.48 -24.89 -14.17
C ASN A 58 12.95 -23.48 -13.74
N ASP A 59 13.16 -23.25 -12.44
CA ASP A 59 13.65 -21.98 -11.86
C ASP A 59 12.72 -20.78 -12.17
N LEU A 60 11.42 -21.02 -12.40
CA LEU A 60 10.40 -19.98 -12.63
C LEU A 60 9.26 -20.16 -11.62
N PRO A 61 8.61 -19.06 -11.17
CA PRO A 61 7.63 -19.15 -10.09
C PRO A 61 6.31 -19.80 -10.53
N GLU A 62 5.68 -20.52 -9.60
CA GLU A 62 4.31 -21.01 -9.65
C GLU A 62 3.36 -20.14 -8.78
N PRO A 63 3.04 -18.88 -9.17
CA PRO A 63 2.32 -17.97 -8.29
C PRO A 63 0.84 -18.31 -8.16
N TYR A 64 0.30 -18.14 -6.96
CA TYR A 64 -1.13 -18.15 -6.66
C TYR A 64 -1.53 -16.95 -5.78
N GLY A 65 -2.82 -16.66 -5.70
CA GLY A 65 -3.37 -15.55 -4.92
C GLY A 65 -4.01 -14.49 -5.80
N ARG A 66 -3.77 -13.21 -5.51
CA ARG A 66 -4.43 -12.11 -6.23
C ARG A 66 -3.62 -10.82 -6.30
N VAL A 67 -3.84 -10.09 -7.39
CA VAL A 67 -3.41 -8.71 -7.60
C VAL A 67 -4.64 -7.85 -7.87
N VAL A 68 -4.74 -6.73 -7.16
CA VAL A 68 -5.93 -5.88 -7.17
C VAL A 68 -5.56 -4.40 -7.20
N VAL A 69 -6.46 -3.56 -7.71
CA VAL A 69 -6.45 -2.11 -7.46
C VAL A 69 -7.58 -1.77 -6.50
N LYS A 70 -7.36 -0.82 -5.58
CA LYS A 70 -8.32 -0.45 -4.54
C LYS A 70 -8.57 1.04 -4.46
N ASP A 71 -9.72 1.41 -3.89
CA ASP A 71 -9.97 2.77 -3.39
C ASP A 71 -9.56 2.93 -1.91
N ASP A 72 -9.75 4.14 -1.35
CA ASP A 72 -9.46 4.46 0.05
C ASP A 72 -10.49 3.86 1.04
N GLY A 73 -11.43 3.07 0.52
CA GLY A 73 -12.45 2.35 1.27
C GLY A 73 -12.25 0.84 1.21
N LEU A 74 -13.24 0.13 0.67
CA LEU A 74 -13.28 -1.33 0.61
C LEU A 74 -13.50 -1.84 -0.82
N ARG A 75 -13.52 -0.96 -1.83
CA ARG A 75 -13.75 -1.39 -3.21
C ARG A 75 -12.44 -1.87 -3.80
N GLU A 76 -12.50 -3.04 -4.41
CA GLU A 76 -11.37 -3.63 -5.13
C GLU A 76 -11.80 -4.12 -6.51
N THR A 77 -10.89 -3.98 -7.48
CA THR A 77 -10.99 -4.60 -8.79
C THR A 77 -9.85 -5.59 -8.95
N THR A 78 -10.17 -6.86 -9.15
CA THR A 78 -9.18 -7.91 -9.41
C THR A 78 -8.55 -7.75 -10.79
N LEU A 79 -7.24 -7.56 -10.81
CA LEU A 79 -6.42 -7.57 -12.02
C LEU A 79 -6.01 -9.00 -12.39
N TRP A 80 -5.64 -9.81 -11.41
CA TRP A 80 -5.30 -11.20 -11.61
C TRP A 80 -5.65 -11.99 -10.36
N GLU A 81 -6.11 -13.21 -10.56
CA GLU A 81 -6.34 -14.18 -9.49
C GLU A 81 -6.03 -15.57 -10.01
N HIS A 82 -5.45 -16.40 -9.15
CA HIS A 82 -5.25 -17.81 -9.39
C HIS A 82 -5.37 -18.56 -8.07
N PRO A 83 -6.13 -19.67 -8.00
CA PRO A 83 -6.17 -20.48 -6.79
C PRO A 83 -4.84 -21.18 -6.57
N ASP A 84 -4.55 -21.53 -5.32
CA ASP A 84 -3.54 -22.53 -5.00
C ASP A 84 -4.06 -23.91 -5.47
N LEU A 85 -3.28 -24.59 -6.30
CA LEU A 85 -3.58 -25.93 -6.82
C LEU A 85 -2.56 -26.97 -6.33
N ASP A 86 -1.86 -26.66 -5.23
CA ASP A 86 -0.70 -27.38 -4.72
C ASP A 86 0.32 -27.57 -5.87
N ILE A 87 0.93 -28.75 -5.96
CA ILE A 87 1.85 -29.21 -7.01
C ILE A 87 1.36 -29.04 -8.47
N ASN A 88 0.09 -28.67 -8.69
CA ASN A 88 -0.45 -28.39 -10.03
C ASN A 88 -0.58 -26.89 -10.32
N THR A 89 -0.10 -26.02 -9.42
CA THR A 89 -0.04 -24.58 -9.67
C THR A 89 0.87 -24.34 -10.88
N PRO A 90 0.42 -23.61 -11.92
CA PRO A 90 1.18 -23.47 -13.15
C PRO A 90 2.29 -22.45 -12.99
N THR A 91 3.40 -22.72 -13.66
CA THR A 91 4.51 -21.78 -13.83
C THR A 91 4.05 -20.53 -14.58
N VAL A 92 4.07 -19.36 -13.93
CA VAL A 92 3.63 -18.07 -14.49
C VAL A 92 4.56 -16.94 -14.04
N PRO A 93 5.71 -16.73 -14.72
CA PRO A 93 6.59 -15.60 -14.40
C PRO A 93 6.00 -14.24 -14.80
N ARG A 94 4.99 -14.22 -15.67
CA ARG A 94 4.39 -12.99 -16.21
C ARG A 94 2.91 -13.18 -16.59
N TYR A 95 2.09 -12.16 -16.32
CA TYR A 95 0.71 -12.07 -16.80
C TYR A 95 0.40 -10.73 -17.51
N PRO A 96 -0.22 -10.73 -18.70
CA PRO A 96 -0.30 -11.88 -19.59
C PRO A 96 1.11 -12.33 -20.03
N GLU A 97 1.22 -13.56 -20.53
CA GLU A 97 2.50 -14.14 -21.01
C GLU A 97 3.25 -13.21 -21.98
N ALA A 98 2.52 -12.44 -22.79
CA ALA A 98 3.08 -11.39 -23.63
C ALA A 98 2.20 -10.13 -23.66
N GLY A 99 2.84 -8.96 -23.72
CA GLY A 99 2.16 -7.67 -23.86
C GLY A 99 1.47 -7.19 -22.59
N PHE A 100 0.22 -6.74 -22.74
CA PHE A 100 -0.62 -6.19 -21.68
C PHE A 100 -2.06 -6.68 -21.80
N THR A 101 -2.83 -6.55 -20.73
CA THR A 101 -4.26 -6.85 -20.69
C THR A 101 -5.02 -5.71 -20.03
N HIS A 102 -6.34 -5.84 -19.90
CA HIS A 102 -7.20 -4.79 -19.39
C HIS A 102 -8.23 -5.28 -18.38
N ARG A 103 -8.55 -4.42 -17.40
CA ARG A 103 -9.68 -4.58 -16.48
C ARG A 103 -10.32 -3.21 -16.22
N PHE A 104 -11.64 -3.20 -16.13
CA PHE A 104 -12.38 -1.98 -15.80
C PHE A 104 -12.50 -1.85 -14.29
N ALA A 105 -12.03 -0.73 -13.74
CA ALA A 105 -12.22 -0.36 -12.34
C ALA A 105 -13.27 0.76 -12.26
N ASP A 106 -14.40 0.50 -11.60
CA ASP A 106 -15.54 1.40 -11.49
C ASP A 106 -15.50 2.30 -10.22
N HIS A 107 -14.28 2.49 -9.70
CA HIS A 107 -13.97 3.22 -8.48
C HIS A 107 -12.67 4.00 -8.64
N PHE A 108 -12.42 4.94 -7.72
CA PHE A 108 -11.12 5.60 -7.67
C PHE A 108 -10.01 4.59 -7.39
N ILE A 109 -8.82 4.81 -7.95
CA ILE A 109 -7.64 4.00 -7.67
C ILE A 109 -6.73 4.81 -6.76
N SER A 110 -6.51 4.31 -5.55
CA SER A 110 -5.57 4.86 -4.56
C SER A 110 -4.40 3.94 -4.27
N GLU A 111 -4.52 2.64 -4.53
CA GLU A 111 -3.47 1.65 -4.24
C GLU A 111 -3.44 0.53 -5.29
N VAL A 112 -2.25 -0.03 -5.49
CA VAL A 112 -2.03 -1.31 -6.18
C VAL A 112 -1.57 -2.32 -5.15
N CYS A 113 -2.29 -3.42 -5.00
CA CYS A 113 -1.99 -4.43 -3.98
C CYS A 113 -1.73 -5.79 -4.60
N ALA A 114 -0.83 -6.54 -3.97
CA ALA A 114 -0.55 -7.93 -4.28
C ALA A 114 -0.52 -8.76 -3.00
N TYR A 115 -1.21 -9.90 -3.04
CA TYR A 115 -1.22 -10.94 -2.01
C TYR A 115 -0.99 -12.25 -2.76
N VAL A 116 0.28 -12.59 -2.94
CA VAL A 116 0.72 -13.65 -3.84
C VAL A 116 1.68 -14.56 -3.11
N GLY A 117 1.30 -15.83 -3.02
CA GLY A 117 2.17 -16.93 -2.64
C GLY A 117 2.69 -17.64 -3.89
N GLU A 118 3.54 -18.62 -3.67
CA GLU A 118 4.20 -19.42 -4.69
C GLU A 118 4.29 -20.86 -4.14
N ASP A 119 3.90 -21.83 -4.97
CA ASP A 119 3.94 -23.25 -4.59
C ASP A 119 5.27 -23.86 -5.03
N ASP A 120 6.09 -24.18 -4.03
CA ASP A 120 7.43 -24.76 -4.13
C ASP A 120 7.40 -26.26 -4.59
N THR A 121 6.38 -26.65 -5.36
CA THR A 121 6.06 -28.00 -5.86
C THR A 121 5.99 -29.08 -4.77
N GLY A 122 5.65 -28.68 -3.54
CA GLY A 122 5.56 -29.55 -2.37
C GLY A 122 6.92 -29.99 -1.79
N ILE A 123 8.01 -29.30 -2.11
CA ILE A 123 9.36 -29.59 -1.58
C ILE A 123 9.58 -28.89 -0.24
N ASN A 124 9.15 -27.63 -0.10
CA ASN A 124 9.19 -26.87 1.16
C ASN A 124 7.85 -26.21 1.47
N ALA A 125 7.85 -25.28 2.42
CA ALA A 125 6.70 -24.41 2.66
C ALA A 125 6.67 -23.34 1.58
N ASP A 126 5.46 -22.99 1.14
CA ASP A 126 5.18 -21.96 0.14
C ASP A 126 5.89 -20.64 0.43
N ASP A 127 6.46 -20.06 -0.61
CA ASP A 127 7.09 -18.75 -0.57
C ASP A 127 6.03 -17.64 -0.64
N VAL A 128 6.29 -16.51 0.01
CA VAL A 128 5.43 -15.32 -0.10
C VAL A 128 6.10 -14.29 -0.99
N LEU A 129 5.63 -14.19 -2.24
CA LEU A 129 6.16 -13.24 -3.22
C LEU A 129 5.73 -11.81 -2.95
N ALA A 130 4.51 -11.59 -2.47
CA ALA A 130 4.05 -10.25 -2.14
C ALA A 130 2.95 -10.25 -1.09
N GLN A 131 3.02 -9.32 -0.14
CA GLN A 131 1.97 -9.10 0.85
C GLN A 131 1.85 -7.62 1.21
N GLY A 132 1.12 -6.86 0.39
CA GLY A 132 0.96 -5.44 0.67
C GLY A 132 0.34 -4.64 -0.46
N CYS A 133 0.47 -3.32 -0.32
CA CYS A 133 -0.03 -2.33 -1.24
C CYS A 133 1.00 -1.21 -1.43
N GLU A 134 1.06 -0.66 -2.63
CA GLU A 134 1.79 0.56 -2.95
C GLU A 134 0.79 1.68 -3.31
N PRO A 135 0.99 2.91 -2.80
CA PRO A 135 0.16 4.04 -3.17
C PRO A 135 0.18 4.31 -4.67
N PHE A 136 -1.00 4.46 -5.28
CA PHE A 136 -1.14 4.71 -6.70
C PHE A 136 -0.85 6.18 -7.01
N HIS A 137 0.10 6.39 -7.92
CA HIS A 137 0.55 7.72 -8.35
C HIS A 137 0.31 7.97 -9.85
N GLY A 138 -0.31 7.03 -10.56
CA GLY A 138 -0.61 7.08 -12.00
C GLY A 138 -0.02 5.90 -12.77
N PRO A 139 -0.07 5.91 -14.11
CA PRO A 139 0.64 4.91 -14.91
C PRO A 139 2.13 4.83 -14.53
N GLY A 140 2.64 3.62 -14.33
CA GLY A 140 3.96 3.34 -13.78
C GLY A 140 4.12 1.89 -13.33
N ALA A 141 5.30 1.54 -12.84
CA ALA A 141 5.58 0.23 -12.25
C ALA A 141 5.47 0.31 -10.72
N TYR A 142 4.78 -0.67 -10.15
CA TYR A 142 4.54 -0.82 -8.71
C TYR A 142 5.10 -2.16 -8.28
N THR A 143 6.18 -2.17 -7.51
CA THR A 143 6.79 -3.40 -6.98
C THR A 143 6.36 -3.58 -5.54
N ILE A 144 5.55 -4.61 -5.29
CA ILE A 144 5.09 -4.98 -3.96
C ILE A 144 5.99 -6.11 -3.47
N PRO A 145 6.78 -5.91 -2.38
CA PRO A 145 7.67 -6.94 -1.87
C PRO A 145 6.93 -7.97 -1.01
N GLY A 146 7.48 -9.18 -0.97
CA GLY A 146 7.23 -10.21 0.04
C GLY A 146 8.55 -10.60 0.71
N PRO A 147 8.52 -11.46 1.74
CA PRO A 147 9.74 -11.98 2.35
C PRO A 147 10.61 -12.78 1.37
N ASP A 148 10.00 -13.46 0.40
CA ASP A 148 10.71 -14.40 -0.47
C ASP A 148 10.87 -13.89 -1.91
N GLY A 149 10.09 -12.88 -2.30
CA GLY A 149 10.11 -12.37 -3.67
C GLY A 149 9.51 -10.97 -3.84
N SER A 150 9.02 -10.72 -5.05
CA SER A 150 8.25 -9.50 -5.34
C SER A 150 7.27 -9.70 -6.49
N VAL A 151 6.21 -8.89 -6.49
CA VAL A 151 5.28 -8.76 -7.63
C VAL A 151 5.39 -7.35 -8.17
N THR A 152 5.70 -7.23 -9.47
CA THR A 152 5.73 -5.93 -10.15
C THR A 152 4.54 -5.78 -11.08
N VAL A 153 3.66 -4.83 -10.77
CA VAL A 153 2.51 -4.46 -11.60
C VAL A 153 2.87 -3.22 -12.41
N THR A 154 2.93 -3.35 -13.73
CA THR A 154 3.10 -2.21 -14.63
C THR A 154 1.75 -1.75 -15.13
N VAL A 155 1.31 -0.55 -14.75
CA VAL A 155 0.11 0.10 -15.26
C VAL A 155 0.51 1.06 -16.38
N TYR A 156 0.06 0.79 -17.60
CA TYR A 156 0.38 1.58 -18.80
C TYR A 156 -0.58 2.76 -19.00
N HIS A 157 -1.85 2.58 -18.64
CA HIS A 157 -2.90 3.57 -18.87
C HIS A 157 -4.10 3.31 -17.95
N VAL A 158 -4.81 4.39 -17.59
CA VAL A 158 -6.13 4.36 -16.94
C VAL A 158 -7.01 5.41 -17.63
N GLY A 159 -8.12 4.99 -18.22
CA GLY A 159 -9.09 5.90 -18.86
C GLY A 159 -10.10 5.19 -19.76
#